data_AF-A0A938J1J8-F1
#
_entry.id   AF-A0A938J1J8-F1
#
_cell.length_a   1.000
_cell.length_b   1.000
_cell.length_c   1.000
_cell.angle_alpha   90.00
_cell.angle_beta   90.00
_cell.angle_gamma   90.00
#
_symmetry.space_group_name_H-M   'P 1'
#
loop_
_entity.id
_entity.type
_entity.pdbx_description
1 polymer ?
#
loop_
_entity_poly.entity_id
_entity_poly.type
_entity_poly.pdbx_seq_one_letter_code
_entity_poly.pdbx_strand_id
1 'polypeptide(L)'
;MATATKDYRNHIGGAWVAGSAGSYGIVNPATEQVIAEAPEASVADADAAAAAAKAALPGWKRTPPEERANLLQKLADAVRAREDELLPLIMAETGATLKVGSALQVPQALNRLETYARMATMDISIPVQPSVTPTTPLAAGGLIG
;
A
#
# COMPACT_ATOMS: atom_id res chain seq x y z
N MET A 1 -27.95 -14.35 17.37
CA MET A 1 -26.71 -14.75 18.07
C MET A 1 -25.73 -13.60 17.92
N ALA A 2 -25.26 -13.02 19.02
CA ALA A 2 -24.32 -11.91 18.98
C ALA A 2 -22.96 -12.44 18.50
N THR A 3 -22.57 -12.09 17.28
CA THR A 3 -21.24 -12.37 16.74
C THR A 3 -20.23 -11.64 17.63
N ALA A 4 -19.20 -12.33 18.12
CA ALA A 4 -18.15 -11.70 18.91
C ALA A 4 -17.50 -10.57 18.08
N THR A 5 -17.69 -9.33 18.50
CA THR A 5 -17.14 -8.15 17.83
C THR A 5 -15.61 -8.24 17.87
N LYS A 6 -14.96 -8.31 16.70
CA LYS A 6 -13.49 -8.24 16.62
C LYS A 6 -13.03 -6.90 17.17
N ASP A 7 -12.09 -6.93 18.12
CA ASP A 7 -11.44 -5.75 18.68
C ASP A 7 -10.30 -5.31 17.76
N TYR A 8 -10.52 -4.22 17.01
CA TYR A 8 -9.54 -3.65 16.10
C TYR A 8 -8.68 -2.59 16.80
N ARG A 9 -7.41 -2.52 16.41
CA ARG A 9 -6.41 -1.61 16.99
C ARG A 9 -5.70 -0.85 15.89
N ASN A 10 -5.23 0.36 16.20
CA ASN A 10 -4.36 1.12 15.33
C ASN A 10 -2.97 0.45 15.28
N HIS A 11 -2.26 0.54 14.17
CA HIS A 11 -0.91 0.00 14.05
C HIS A 11 0.10 1.15 13.86
N ILE A 12 0.74 1.57 14.94
CA ILE A 12 1.59 2.77 15.01
C ILE A 12 2.99 2.37 15.47
N GLY A 13 4.02 2.76 14.72
CA GLY A 13 5.42 2.50 15.09
C GLY A 13 5.80 1.02 15.21
N GLY A 14 5.09 0.12 14.51
CA GLY A 14 5.33 -1.33 14.58
C GLY A 14 4.60 -2.05 15.72
N ALA A 15 3.68 -1.38 16.42
CA ALA A 15 2.89 -1.96 17.49
C ALA A 15 1.39 -1.71 17.29
N TRP A 16 0.58 -2.65 17.78
CA TRP A 16 -0.87 -2.47 17.88
C TRP A 16 -1.21 -1.64 19.12
N VAL A 17 -1.85 -0.49 18.93
CA VAL A 17 -2.26 0.46 19.98
C VAL A 17 -3.77 0.65 19.96
N ALA A 18 -4.38 0.84 21.13
CA ALA A 18 -5.80 1.18 21.20
C ALA A 18 -6.04 2.57 20.58
N GLY A 19 -7.23 2.82 20.03
CA GLY A 19 -7.65 4.17 19.65
C GLY A 19 -7.77 5.04 20.89
N SER A 20 -7.20 6.25 20.87
CA SER A 20 -7.27 7.15 22.03
C SER A 20 -8.49 8.09 22.01
N ALA A 21 -9.32 8.03 20.95
CA ALA A 21 -10.54 8.82 20.81
C ALA A 21 -11.84 7.98 20.86
N GLY A 22 -11.76 6.72 21.29
CA GLY A 22 -12.90 5.80 21.38
C GLY A 22 -12.97 4.80 20.22
N SER A 23 -14.18 4.41 19.84
CA SER A 23 -14.45 3.52 18.69
C SER A 23 -15.72 3.92 17.96
N TYR A 24 -15.87 3.42 16.74
CA TYR A 24 -17.11 3.53 15.98
C TYR A 24 -17.49 2.20 15.32
N GLY A 25 -18.80 1.95 15.22
CA GLY A 25 -19.33 0.75 14.60
C GLY A 25 -19.12 0.74 13.09
N ILE A 26 -18.60 -0.38 12.57
CA ILE A 26 -18.58 -0.69 11.14
C ILE A 26 -19.92 -1.32 10.79
N VAL A 27 -20.70 -0.63 9.95
CA VAL A 27 -22.06 -1.06 9.58
C VAL A 27 -22.03 -1.81 8.25
N ASN A 28 -22.68 -2.97 8.20
CA ASN A 28 -22.92 -3.65 6.95
C ASN A 28 -24.06 -2.98 6.18
N PRO A 29 -23.81 -2.39 5.00
CA PRO A 29 -24.82 -1.62 4.27
C PRO A 29 -25.97 -2.48 3.72
N ALA A 30 -25.82 -3.79 3.65
CA ALA A 30 -26.89 -4.69 3.19
C ALA A 30 -27.88 -5.09 4.29
N THR A 31 -27.47 -5.01 5.57
CA THR A 31 -28.27 -5.46 6.72
C THR A 31 -28.49 -4.39 7.78
N GLU A 32 -27.80 -3.25 7.67
CA GLU A 32 -27.78 -2.15 8.64
C GLU A 32 -27.30 -2.57 10.04
N GLN A 33 -26.71 -3.76 10.18
CA GLN A 33 -26.17 -4.25 11.44
C GLN A 33 -24.70 -3.88 11.59
N VAL A 34 -24.30 -3.56 12.83
CA VAL A 34 -22.88 -3.39 13.18
C VAL A 34 -22.20 -4.76 13.15
N ILE A 35 -21.11 -4.87 12.39
CA ILE A 35 -20.33 -6.12 12.21
C ILE A 35 -19.00 -6.11 12.95
N ALA A 36 -18.50 -4.93 13.33
CA ALA A 36 -17.22 -4.74 14.01
C ALA A 36 -17.15 -3.33 14.64
N GLU A 37 -16.17 -3.10 15.51
CA GLU A 37 -15.85 -1.78 16.08
C GLU A 37 -14.45 -1.37 15.63
N ALA A 38 -14.32 -0.22 14.96
CA ALA A 38 -13.05 0.35 14.56
C ALA A 38 -12.54 1.34 15.63
N PRO A 39 -11.24 1.35 15.96
CA PRO A 39 -10.67 2.34 16.86
C PRO A 39 -10.67 3.72 16.21
N GLU A 40 -11.13 4.74 16.95
CA GLU A 40 -11.02 6.14 16.52
C GLU A 40 -9.65 6.68 16.94
N ALA A 41 -8.88 7.16 15.96
CA ALA A 41 -7.57 7.75 16.19
C ALA A 41 -7.71 9.23 16.58
N SER A 42 -7.06 9.65 17.66
CA SER A 42 -6.98 11.08 17.99
C SER A 42 -5.97 11.81 17.11
N VAL A 43 -5.97 13.15 17.16
CA VAL A 43 -4.91 13.97 16.55
C VAL A 43 -3.53 13.57 17.05
N ALA A 44 -3.40 13.23 18.35
CA ALA A 44 -2.14 12.79 18.92
C ALA A 44 -1.69 11.42 18.38
N ASP A 45 -2.62 10.51 18.09
CA ASP A 45 -2.31 9.23 17.43
C ASP A 45 -1.79 9.47 16.01
N ALA A 46 -2.42 10.38 15.27
CA ALA A 46 -1.97 10.76 13.93
C ALA A 46 -0.56 11.39 13.95
N ASP A 47 -0.29 12.27 14.91
CA ASP A 47 1.03 12.87 15.12
C ASP A 47 2.08 11.81 15.47
N ALA A 48 1.74 10.84 16.33
CA ALA A 48 2.62 9.73 16.68
C ALA A 48 2.92 8.83 15.48
N ALA A 49 1.91 8.54 14.64
CA ALA A 49 2.08 7.78 13.40
C ALA A 49 3.00 8.51 12.40
N ALA A 50 2.80 9.83 12.23
CA ALA A 50 3.63 10.65 11.36
C ALA A 50 5.09 10.73 11.88
N ALA A 51 5.28 10.89 13.18
CA ALA A 51 6.60 10.90 13.81
C ALA A 51 7.32 9.54 13.64
N ALA A 52 6.61 8.43 13.84
CA ALA A 52 7.17 7.09 13.65
C ALA A 52 7.55 6.84 12.19
N ALA A 53 6.71 7.21 11.23
CA ALA A 53 7.01 7.11 9.80
C ALA A 53 8.22 7.96 9.41
N LYS A 54 8.31 9.19 9.92
CA LYS A 54 9.45 10.10 9.70
C LYS A 54 10.74 9.52 10.26
N ALA A 55 10.71 8.89 11.43
CA ALA A 55 11.86 8.23 12.03
C ALA A 55 12.33 7.00 11.23
N ALA A 56 11.40 6.24 10.65
CA ALA A 56 11.72 5.05 9.84
C ALA A 56 12.25 5.38 8.43
N LEU A 57 11.84 6.53 7.86
CA LEU A 57 12.12 6.91 6.48
C LEU A 57 13.62 6.87 6.08
N PRO A 58 14.59 7.36 6.89
CA PRO A 58 16.01 7.30 6.52
C PRO A 58 16.51 5.86 6.31
N GLY A 59 16.06 4.92 7.15
CA GLY A 59 16.38 3.50 7.02
C GLY A 59 15.72 2.90 5.79
N TRP A 60 14.40 3.09 5.65
CA TRP A 60 13.61 2.59 4.52
C TRP A 60 14.12 3.10 3.15
N LYS A 61 14.48 4.38 3.06
CA LYS A 61 15.01 4.99 1.83
C LYS A 61 16.33 4.36 1.40
N ARG A 62 17.13 3.87 2.35
CA ARG A 62 18.42 3.21 2.09
C ARG A 62 18.29 1.72 1.82
N THR A 63 17.14 1.11 2.09
CA THR A 63 16.86 -0.29 1.75
C THR A 63 17.04 -0.51 0.25
N PRO A 64 17.84 -1.49 -0.20
CA PRO A 64 18.03 -1.77 -1.62
C PRO A 64 16.71 -2.03 -2.36
N PRO A 65 16.61 -1.67 -3.65
CA PRO A 65 15.37 -1.88 -4.41
C PRO A 65 14.91 -3.34 -4.45
N GLU A 66 15.84 -4.30 -4.56
CA GLU A 66 15.53 -5.74 -4.50
C GLU A 66 14.92 -6.16 -3.16
N GLU A 67 15.42 -5.63 -2.05
CA GLU A 67 14.88 -5.94 -0.73
C GLU A 67 13.46 -5.36 -0.57
N ARG A 68 13.21 -4.15 -1.06
CA ARG A 68 11.86 -3.57 -1.09
C ARG A 68 10.91 -4.38 -1.98
N ALA A 69 11.38 -4.85 -3.14
CA ALA A 69 10.61 -5.73 -4.02
C ALA A 69 10.22 -7.04 -3.30
N ASN A 70 11.18 -7.66 -2.62
CA ASN A 70 10.95 -8.87 -1.84
C ASN A 70 9.93 -8.67 -0.70
N LEU A 71 9.96 -7.51 -0.02
CA LEU A 71 8.97 -7.18 1.01
C LEU A 71 7.56 -7.00 0.43
N LEU A 72 7.43 -6.35 -0.73
CA LEU A 72 6.15 -6.22 -1.43
C LEU A 72 5.61 -7.58 -1.91
N GLN A 73 6.49 -8.47 -2.38
CA GLN A 73 6.09 -9.83 -2.77
C GLN A 73 5.61 -10.64 -1.57
N LYS A 74 6.32 -10.58 -0.43
CA LYS A 74 5.89 -11.21 0.82
C LYS A 74 4.53 -10.71 1.29
N LEU A 75 4.26 -9.41 1.11
CA LEU A 75 2.95 -8.83 1.43
C LEU A 75 1.86 -9.37 0.48
N ALA A 76 2.14 -9.45 -0.83
CA ALA A 76 1.22 -10.05 -1.79
C ALA A 76 0.90 -11.51 -1.43
N ASP A 77 1.90 -12.30 -1.06
CA ASP A 77 1.72 -13.70 -0.66
C ASP A 77 0.87 -13.81 0.61
N ALA A 78 1.10 -12.93 1.60
CA ALA A 78 0.31 -12.88 2.82
C ALA A 78 -1.15 -12.48 2.58
N VAL A 79 -1.41 -11.56 1.64
CA VAL A 79 -2.77 -11.16 1.24
C VAL A 79 -3.46 -12.31 0.49
N ARG A 80 -2.77 -12.96 -0.45
CA ARG A 80 -3.29 -14.09 -1.23
C ARG A 80 -3.67 -15.27 -0.35
N ALA A 81 -2.85 -15.59 0.65
CA ALA A 81 -3.14 -16.65 1.61
C ALA A 81 -4.40 -16.39 2.44
N ARG A 82 -4.92 -15.15 2.46
CA ARG A 82 -6.11 -14.75 3.22
C ARG A 82 -7.26 -14.29 2.33
N GLU A 83 -7.21 -14.55 1.03
CA GLU A 83 -8.22 -14.08 0.07
C GLU A 83 -9.64 -14.55 0.45
N ASP A 84 -9.76 -15.81 0.88
CA ASP A 84 -11.02 -16.40 1.34
C ASP A 84 -11.58 -15.73 2.60
N GLU A 85 -10.73 -15.09 3.42
CA GLU A 85 -11.14 -14.32 4.60
C GLU A 85 -11.43 -12.86 4.26
N LEU A 86 -10.65 -12.27 3.34
CA LEU A 86 -10.73 -10.86 2.96
C LEU A 86 -11.95 -10.56 2.09
N LEU A 87 -12.34 -11.47 1.20
CA LEU A 87 -13.47 -11.25 0.30
C LEU A 87 -14.80 -11.11 1.06
N PRO A 88 -15.19 -12.01 1.99
CA PRO A 88 -16.39 -11.82 2.81
C PRO A 88 -16.34 -10.54 3.66
N LEU A 89 -15.17 -10.17 4.18
CA LEU A 89 -15.00 -8.95 4.97
C LEU A 89 -15.27 -7.71 4.12
N ILE A 90 -14.65 -7.62 2.94
CA ILE A 90 -14.84 -6.48 2.03
C ILE A 90 -16.30 -6.37 1.59
N MET A 91 -16.95 -7.50 1.28
CA MET A 91 -18.38 -7.51 0.95
C MET A 91 -19.23 -6.99 2.10
N ALA A 92 -18.94 -7.43 3.34
CA ALA A 92 -19.66 -7.01 4.53
C ALA A 92 -19.47 -5.52 4.86
N GLU A 93 -18.28 -4.96 4.64
CA GLU A 93 -17.99 -3.55 4.94
C GLU A 93 -18.45 -2.59 3.85
N THR A 94 -18.36 -3.00 2.57
CA THR A 94 -18.60 -2.10 1.43
C THR A 94 -19.93 -2.33 0.73
N GLY A 95 -20.59 -3.47 0.97
CA GLY A 95 -21.77 -3.89 0.21
C GLY A 95 -21.46 -4.37 -1.21
N ALA A 96 -20.19 -4.55 -1.57
CA ALA A 96 -19.82 -5.09 -2.88
C ALA A 96 -20.46 -6.46 -3.13
N THR A 97 -20.95 -6.68 -4.35
CA THR A 97 -21.40 -8.00 -4.77
C THR A 97 -20.22 -8.96 -4.86
N LEU A 98 -20.48 -10.27 -4.74
CA LEU A 98 -19.45 -11.30 -4.89
C LEU A 98 -18.63 -11.12 -6.16
N LYS A 99 -19.30 -10.85 -7.29
CA LYS A 99 -18.66 -10.64 -8.59
C LYS A 99 -17.72 -9.42 -8.60
N VAL A 100 -18.09 -8.33 -7.93
CA VAL A 100 -17.26 -7.13 -7.86
C VAL A 100 -16.08 -7.36 -6.92
N GLY A 101 -16.31 -7.93 -5.73
CA GLY A 101 -15.25 -8.19 -4.76
C GLY A 101 -14.19 -9.16 -5.27
N SER A 102 -14.62 -10.27 -5.87
CA SER A 102 -13.71 -11.32 -6.34
C SER A 102 -12.98 -10.99 -7.64
N ALA A 103 -13.43 -9.99 -8.41
CA ALA A 103 -12.79 -9.61 -9.67
C ALA A 103 -12.02 -8.29 -9.59
N LEU A 104 -12.51 -7.31 -8.82
CA LEU A 104 -12.06 -5.92 -8.91
C LEU A 104 -11.46 -5.36 -7.61
N GLN A 105 -11.51 -6.07 -6.49
CA GLN A 105 -11.00 -5.57 -5.21
C GLN A 105 -9.75 -6.33 -4.76
N VAL A 106 -9.89 -7.55 -4.22
CA VAL A 106 -8.73 -8.33 -3.72
C VAL A 106 -7.68 -8.59 -4.82
N PRO A 107 -8.06 -9.03 -6.04
CA PRO A 107 -7.07 -9.28 -7.08
C PRO A 107 -6.36 -8.01 -7.56
N GLN A 108 -7.03 -6.85 -7.53
CA GLN A 108 -6.41 -5.58 -7.93
C GLN A 108 -5.39 -5.10 -6.89
N ALA A 109 -5.63 -5.35 -5.60
CA ALA A 109 -4.64 -5.08 -4.56
C ALA A 109 -3.39 -5.96 -4.73
N LEU A 110 -3.57 -7.26 -5.01
CA LEU A 110 -2.48 -8.19 -5.29
C LEU A 110 -1.67 -7.75 -6.51
N ASN A 111 -2.34 -7.48 -7.64
CA ASN A 111 -1.69 -7.05 -8.87
C ASN A 111 -0.86 -5.76 -8.67
N ARG A 112 -1.37 -4.80 -7.88
CA ARG A 112 -0.60 -3.58 -7.55
C ARG A 112 0.67 -3.89 -6.78
N LEU A 113 0.59 -4.74 -5.76
CA LEU A 113 1.76 -5.13 -4.97
C LEU A 113 2.83 -5.79 -5.84
N GLU A 114 2.43 -6.73 -6.69
CA GLU A 114 3.34 -7.44 -7.62
C GLU A 114 3.91 -6.50 -8.69
N THR A 115 3.08 -5.62 -9.23
CA THR A 115 3.51 -4.63 -10.21
C THR A 115 4.55 -3.70 -9.61
N TYR A 116 4.33 -3.18 -8.40
CA TYR A 116 5.29 -2.31 -7.73
C TYR A 116 6.55 -3.04 -7.27
N ALA A 117 6.45 -4.30 -6.87
CA ALA A 117 7.61 -5.14 -6.59
C ALA A 117 8.51 -5.26 -7.84
N ARG A 118 7.90 -5.56 -8.99
CA ARG A 118 8.61 -5.63 -10.28
C ARG A 118 9.19 -4.27 -10.69
N MET A 119 8.42 -3.19 -10.56
CA MET A 119 8.87 -1.84 -10.92
C MET A 119 10.03 -1.36 -10.05
N ALA A 120 10.12 -1.82 -8.80
CA ALA A 120 11.20 -1.42 -7.90
C ALA A 120 12.59 -1.82 -8.44
N THR A 121 12.69 -2.85 -9.27
CA THR A 121 13.97 -3.32 -9.85
C THR A 121 14.12 -3.00 -11.33
N MET A 122 13.13 -2.36 -11.95
CA MET A 122 13.22 -1.95 -13.36
C MET A 122 14.16 -0.77 -13.54
N ASP A 123 15.07 -0.87 -14.50
CA ASP A 123 15.79 0.29 -15.00
C ASP A 123 14.86 1.10 -15.92
N ILE A 124 14.43 2.25 -15.44
CA ILE A 124 13.61 3.22 -16.19
C ILE A 124 14.45 4.33 -16.80
N SER A 125 15.79 4.23 -16.71
CA SER A 125 16.70 5.22 -17.27
C SER A 125 16.60 5.18 -18.78
N ILE A 126 16.16 6.29 -19.36
CA ILE A 126 16.22 6.49 -20.81
C ILE A 126 17.55 7.19 -21.09
N PRO A 127 18.53 6.51 -21.70
CA PRO A 127 19.79 7.15 -22.03
C PRO A 127 19.53 8.25 -23.05
N VAL A 128 19.97 9.46 -22.76
CA VAL A 128 19.98 10.55 -23.73
C VAL A 128 20.99 10.18 -24.80
N GLN A 129 20.54 10.09 -26.05
CA GLN A 129 21.45 9.84 -27.16
C GLN A 129 22.34 11.08 -27.34
N PRO A 130 23.66 10.91 -27.52
CA PRO A 130 24.54 12.03 -27.77
C PRO A 130 24.13 12.73 -29.05
N SER A 131 24.01 14.06 -28.99
CA SER A 131 23.72 14.89 -30.15
C SER A 131 24.98 15.07 -30.98
N VAL A 132 24.93 14.66 -32.24
CA VAL A 132 26.02 14.86 -33.19
C VAL A 132 25.95 16.29 -33.69
N THR A 133 26.94 17.10 -33.33
CA THR A 133 27.13 18.42 -33.96
C THR A 133 27.99 18.22 -35.20
N PRO A 134 27.45 18.45 -36.41
CA PRO A 134 28.22 18.28 -37.63
C PRO A 134 29.31 19.35 -37.73
N THR A 135 30.40 19.03 -38.41
CA THR A 135 31.45 20.01 -38.73
C THR A 135 30.86 21.15 -39.57
N THR A 136 31.17 22.38 -39.19
CA THR A 136 30.78 23.59 -39.92
C THR A 136 32.03 24.34 -40.40
N PRO A 137 31.91 25.28 -41.35
CA PRO A 137 33.04 26.13 -41.74
C PRO A 137 33.62 26.98 -40.60
N LEU A 138 32.87 27.17 -39.51
CA LEU A 138 33.25 28.01 -38.36
C LEU A 138 33.72 27.21 -37.14
N ALA A 139 33.48 25.90 -37.09
CA ALA A 139 33.84 25.04 -35.94
C ALA A 139 33.87 23.55 -36.30
N ALA A 140 34.79 22.82 -35.66
CA ALA A 140 34.86 21.36 -35.75
C ALA A 140 33.61 20.70 -35.13
N GLY A 141 33.15 19.61 -35.75
CA GLY A 141 32.05 18.81 -35.21
C GLY A 141 32.44 18.06 -33.94
N GLY A 142 31.45 17.54 -33.22
CA GLY A 142 31.65 16.82 -31.97
C GLY A 142 30.38 16.13 -31.46
N LEU A 143 30.55 15.30 -30.43
CA LEU A 143 29.43 14.70 -29.70
C LEU A 143 29.12 15.56 -28.48
N ILE A 144 27.86 15.93 -28.31
CA ILE A 144 27.34 16.58 -27.10
C ILE A 144 26.49 15.54 -26.36
N GLY A 145 26.89 15.18 -25.14
CA GLY A 145 26.22 14.19 -24.29
C GLY A 145 25.68 14.80 -23.01
#